data_AF-A0A9D5PYP6-F1
#
_entry.id   AF-A0A9D5PYP6-F1
#
_cell.length_a   1.000
_cell.length_b   1.000
_cell.length_c   1.000
_cell.angle_alpha   90.00
_cell.angle_beta   90.00
_cell.angle_gamma   90.00
#
_symmetry.space_group_name_H-M   'P 1'
#
loop_
_entity.id
_entity.type
_entity.pdbx_description
1 polymer ?
#
loop_
_entity_poly.entity_id
_entity_poly.type
_entity_poly.pdbx_seq_one_letter_code
_entity_poly.pdbx_strand_id
1 'polypeptide(L)' 'ARGGFACLTLEEYADIVVRQLEVMPPETVIGRLTGDGMADSLIAPLWSRKKLVVMNTIDQLLYERNTWQGKTVV' A
#
# COMPACT_ATOMS: atom_id res chain seq x y z
N ALA A 1 14.50 19.46 -19.90
CA ALA A 1 14.78 18.85 -18.59
C ALA A 1 14.33 17.39 -18.65
N ARG A 2 15.23 16.42 -18.45
CA ARG A 2 14.80 15.01 -18.38
C ARG A 2 14.14 14.82 -17.00
N GLY A 3 12.82 15.02 -16.93
CA GLY A 3 12.06 14.92 -15.69
C GLY A 3 12.35 13.58 -15.01
N GLY A 4 12.97 13.63 -13.84
CA GLY A 4 13.35 12.44 -13.09
C GLY A 4 12.11 11.71 -12.59
N PHE A 5 12.08 10.39 -12.75
CA PHE A 5 11.09 9.53 -12.11
C PHE A 5 11.53 9.25 -10.68
N ALA A 6 10.64 9.46 -9.71
CA ALA A 6 10.86 9.11 -8.31
C ALA A 6 9.91 7.98 -7.92
N CYS A 7 10.43 6.95 -7.26
CA CYS A 7 9.59 5.91 -6.67
C CYS A 7 8.89 6.46 -5.43
N LEU A 8 7.70 5.92 -5.13
CA LEU A 8 7.02 6.19 -3.87
C LEU A 8 7.87 5.76 -2.68
N THR A 9 7.81 6.53 -1.60
CA THR A 9 8.21 6.03 -0.28
C THR A 9 7.20 4.98 0.21
N LEU A 10 7.57 4.23 1.26
CA LEU A 10 6.67 3.26 1.85
C LEU A 10 5.42 3.94 2.43
N GLU A 11 5.62 5.10 3.05
CA GLU A 11 4.57 5.89 3.69
C GLU A 11 3.58 6.44 2.65
N GLU A 12 4.09 6.94 1.51
CA GLU A 12 3.25 7.40 0.39
C GLU A 12 2.45 6.24 -0.20
N TYR A 13 3.07 5.07 -0.38
CA TYR A 13 2.37 3.88 -0.85
C TYR A 13 1.27 3.45 0.13
N ALA A 14 1.57 3.39 1.43
CA ALA A 14 0.60 2.99 2.45
C ALA A 14 -0.58 3.96 2.52
N ASP A 15 -0.34 5.27 2.44
CA ASP A 15 -1.42 6.27 2.37
C ASP A 15 -2.37 6.02 1.19
N ILE A 16 -1.81 5.79 0.00
CA ILE A 16 -2.58 5.53 -1.21
C ILE A 16 -3.41 4.26 -1.03
N VAL A 17 -2.82 3.18 -0.52
CA VAL A 17 -3.52 1.90 -0.31
C VAL A 17 -4.67 2.07 0.69
N VAL A 18 -4.44 2.73 1.83
CA VAL A 18 -5.50 2.97 2.83
C VAL A 18 -6.67 3.74 2.21
N ARG A 19 -6.40 4.80 1.45
CA ARG A 19 -7.45 5.58 0.78
C ARG A 19 -8.24 4.77 -0.25
N GLN A 20 -7.59 3.82 -0.93
CA GLN A 20 -8.27 2.90 -1.84
C GLN A 20 -9.16 1.91 -1.09
N LEU A 21 -8.70 1.39 0.05
CA LEU A 21 -9.49 0.49 0.89
C LEU A 21 -10.76 1.18 1.37
N GLU A 22 -10.66 2.43 1.84
CA GLU A 22 -11.78 3.22 2.37
C GLU A 22 -12.99 3.32 1.43
N VAL A 23 -12.75 3.35 0.12
CA VAL A 23 -13.78 3.50 -0.91
C VAL A 23 -14.17 2.18 -1.59
N MET A 24 -13.50 1.07 -1.26
CA MET A 24 -13.79 -0.23 -1.84
C MET A 24 -14.96 -0.91 -1.10
N PRO A 25 -15.95 -1.50 -1.80
CA PRO A 25 -17.09 -2.12 -1.15
C PRO A 25 -16.67 -3.21 -0.15
N PRO A 26 -17.29 -3.30 1.05
CA PRO A 26 -16.89 -4.24 2.09
C PRO A 26 -17.03 -5.72 1.70
N GLU A 27 -17.90 -6.04 0.74
CA GLU A 27 -18.09 -7.37 0.18
C GLU A 27 -16.99 -7.79 -0.82
N THR A 28 -16.14 -6.85 -1.24
CA THR A 28 -15.05 -7.14 -2.18
C THR A 28 -13.89 -7.83 -1.47
N VAL A 29 -13.51 -9.02 -1.94
CA VAL A 29 -12.33 -9.74 -1.43
C VAL A 29 -11.08 -9.31 -2.19
N ILE A 30 -10.11 -8.75 -1.47
CA ILE A 30 -8.79 -8.39 -2.02
C ILE A 30 -7.87 -9.60 -1.95
N GLY A 31 -7.59 -10.22 -3.11
CA GLY A 31 -6.73 -11.41 -3.16
C GLY A 31 -5.25 -11.14 -2.84
N ARG A 32 -4.77 -9.90 -3.05
CA ARG A 32 -3.39 -9.50 -2.74
C ARG A 32 -3.28 -7.98 -2.56
N LEU A 33 -2.82 -7.55 -1.39
CA LEU A 33 -2.62 -6.12 -1.07
C LEU A 33 -1.20 -5.63 -1.36
N THR A 34 -0.22 -6.53 -1.30
CA THR A 34 1.20 -6.25 -1.59
C THR A 34 1.80 -7.43 -2.35
N GLY A 35 2.85 -7.19 -3.14
CA GLY A 35 3.53 -8.23 -3.90
C GLY A 35 5.05 -8.09 -3.85
N ASP A 36 5.74 -9.22 -3.77
CA ASP A 36 7.19 -9.27 -3.81
C ASP A 36 7.68 -9.40 -5.26
N GLY A 37 8.53 -8.48 -5.70
CA GLY A 37 9.37 -8.72 -6.87
C GLY A 37 10.45 -9.74 -6.51
N MET A 38 10.88 -10.59 -7.46
CA MET A 38 12.04 -11.45 -7.24
C MET A 38 13.24 -10.59 -6.83
N ALA A 39 13.93 -11.00 -5.77
CA ALA A 39 15.00 -10.21 -5.15
C ALA A 39 16.05 -9.74 -6.15
N ASP A 40 16.41 -10.63 -7.09
CA ASP A 40 17.50 -10.41 -8.05
C ASP A 40 17.08 -9.52 -9.22
N SER A 41 15.79 -9.29 -9.42
CA SER A 41 15.25 -8.46 -10.51
C SER A 41 14.61 -7.16 -10.02
N LEU A 42 14.59 -6.91 -8.70
CA LEU A 42 13.97 -5.71 -8.16
C LEU A 42 14.93 -4.52 -8.23
N ILE A 43 14.60 -3.54 -9.07
CA ILE A 43 15.38 -2.30 -9.24
C ILE A 43 15.00 -1.29 -8.15
N ALA A 44 13.70 -1.00 -8.01
CA ALA A 44 13.14 -0.09 -7.02
C ALA A 44 11.61 -0.27 -6.92
N PRO A 45 10.96 0.15 -5.83
CA PRO A 45 11.57 0.57 -4.57
C PRO A 45 12.00 -0.63 -3.72
N LEU A 46 13.16 -0.52 -3.07
CA LEU A 46 13.76 -1.63 -2.30
C LEU A 46 12.97 -1.99 -1.04
N TRP A 47 12.18 -1.04 -0.50
CA TRP A 47 11.35 -1.30 0.68
C TRP A 47 10.27 -2.35 0.42
N SER A 48 9.86 -2.54 -0.84
CA SER A 48 8.81 -3.51 -1.21
C SER A 48 9.19 -4.96 -0.87
N ARG A 49 10.49 -5.28 -0.76
CA ARG A 49 10.99 -6.61 -0.35
C ARG A 49 10.64 -6.97 1.08
N LYS A 50 10.33 -5.97 1.92
CA LYS A 50 10.06 -6.17 3.35
C LYS A 50 8.56 -6.36 3.56
N LYS A 51 7.97 -7.40 2.97
CA LYS A 51 6.50 -7.64 2.97
C LYS A 51 5.83 -7.40 4.32
N LEU A 52 6.39 -7.96 5.40
CA LEU A 52 5.84 -7.78 6.76
C LEU A 52 5.84 -6.32 7.20
N VAL A 53 6.90 -5.57 6.87
CA VAL A 53 6.97 -4.13 7.17
C VAL A 53 5.90 -3.38 6.37
N VAL A 54 5.75 -3.69 5.07
CA VAL A 54 4.74 -3.03 4.22
C VAL A 54 3.33 -3.27 4.74
N MET A 55 2.99 -4.53 5.06
CA MET A 55 1.68 -4.89 5.62
C MET A 55 1.44 -4.19 6.96
N ASN A 56 2.42 -4.23 7.87
CA ASN A 56 2.29 -3.59 9.17
C ASN A 56 2.12 -2.07 9.06
N THR A 57 2.79 -1.42 8.12
CA THR A 57 2.62 0.03 7.90
C THR A 57 1.21 0.36 7.43
N ILE A 58 0.61 -0.47 6.56
CA ILE A 58 -0.79 -0.30 6.14
C ILE A 58 -1.72 -0.52 7.35
N ASP A 59 -1.54 -1.61 8.10
CA ASP A 59 -2.37 -1.93 9.26
C ASP A 59 -2.29 -0.86 10.36
N GLN A 60 -1.10 -0.34 10.64
CA GLN A 60 -0.89 0.76 11.57
C GLN A 60 -1.62 2.02 11.11
N LEU A 61 -1.53 2.36 9.83
CA LEU A 61 -2.18 3.55 9.30
C LEU A 61 -3.71 3.42 9.30
N LEU A 62 -4.25 2.23 9.03
CA LEU A 62 -5.67 1.93 9.19
C LEU A 62 -6.12 2.17 10.64
N TYR A 63 -5.36 1.66 11.61
CA TYR A 63 -5.64 1.83 13.04
C TYR A 63 -5.56 3.31 13.47
N GLU A 64 -4.47 4.00 13.13
CA GLU A 64 -4.25 5.41 13.49
C GLU A 64 -5.35 6.33 12.94
N ARG A 65 -5.85 6.05 11.73
CA ARG A 65 -6.96 6.80 11.11
C ARG A 65 -8.35 6.31 11.55
N ASN A 66 -8.39 5.30 12.41
CA ASN A 66 -9.61 4.62 12.83
C ASN A 66 -10.47 4.23 11.60
N THR A 67 -9.85 3.66 10.57
CA THR A 67 -10.46 3.41 9.25
C THR A 67 -10.33 1.95 8.80
N TRP A 68 -11.13 1.54 7.82
CA TRP A 68 -11.17 0.17 7.30
C TRP A 68 -11.75 0.14 5.88
N GLN A 69 -11.72 -1.03 5.23
CA GLN A 69 -12.28 -1.20 3.90
C GLN A 69 -13.76 -0.84 3.85
N GLY A 70 -14.14 0.05 2.95
CA GLY A 70 -15.53 0.45 2.75
C GLY A 70 -16.08 1.43 3.78
N LYS A 71 -15.25 1.99 4.67
CA LYS A 71 -15.71 2.97 5.67
C LYS A 71 -16.42 4.18 5.04
N THR A 72 -16.02 4.57 3.83
CA THR A 72 -16.56 5.76 3.14
C THR A 72 -17.55 5.42 2.04
N VAL A 73 -17.89 4.14 1.87
CA VAL A 73 -18.92 3.70 0.93
C VAL A 73 -20.28 4.10 1.51
N VAL A 74 -21.03 4.89 0.75
CA VAL A 74 -22.38 5.38 1.09
C VAL A 74 -23.43 4.42 0.57
#